data_AF-A0A849BPD8-F1
#
_entry.id   AF-A0A849BPD8-F1
#
_cell.length_a   1.000
_cell.length_b   1.000
_cell.length_c   1.000
_cell.angle_alpha   90.00
_cell.angle_beta   90.00
_cell.angle_gamma   90.00
#
_symmetry.space_group_name_H-M   'P 1'
#
loop_
_entity.id
_entity.type
_entity.pdbx_description
1 polymer ?
#
loop_
_entity_poly.entity_id
_entity_poly.type
_entity_poly.pdbx_seq_one_letter_code
_entity_poly.pdbx_strand_id
1 'polypeptide(L)'
;PADAYLARPGGDEFAVVLGPRSAGTAPAVAAAEEAQRRADEEAAARAAEEAQAEREAEAAAASRSAQRDPRGVAASMVADRGWSSDQMSCLDQLWTKESGWQWDADNPTSSAYGIPQALPGSKMASAGADWETNPVTQITWGLQYIADVYGTPCSAWSHSQATNWY
;
A
#
# COMPACT_ATOMS: atom_id res chain seq x y z
N PRO A 1 -36.58 66.82 -54.58
CA PRO A 1 -36.15 65.83 -53.57
C PRO A 1 -34.89 65.13 -54.09
N ALA A 2 -34.01 64.75 -53.16
CA ALA A 2 -32.69 64.11 -53.29
C ALA A 2 -32.56 63.07 -54.44
N ASP A 3 -31.40 62.84 -55.07
CA ASP A 3 -30.21 62.36 -54.38
C ASP A 3 -28.91 62.57 -55.16
N ALA A 4 -27.84 62.62 -54.36
CA ALA A 4 -26.47 62.88 -54.73
C ALA A 4 -25.63 61.61 -54.94
N TYR A 5 -24.43 61.86 -55.47
CA TYR A 5 -23.20 61.07 -55.43
C TYR A 5 -22.83 60.12 -56.59
N LEU A 6 -21.71 60.53 -57.21
CA LEU A 6 -20.93 59.92 -58.27
C LEU A 6 -19.87 58.95 -57.71
N ALA A 7 -19.55 57.95 -58.54
CA ALA A 7 -18.24 57.33 -58.80
C ALA A 7 -17.57 56.39 -57.77
N ARG A 8 -17.33 55.14 -58.22
CA ARG A 8 -16.30 54.16 -57.79
C ARG A 8 -15.01 54.34 -58.65
N PRO A 9 -13.94 53.53 -58.50
CA PRO A 9 -13.12 53.18 -57.33
C PRO A 9 -11.59 53.36 -57.57
N GLY A 10 -10.78 53.36 -56.52
CA GLY A 10 -9.32 53.20 -56.56
C GLY A 10 -8.80 53.37 -55.12
N GLY A 11 -8.15 52.42 -54.46
CA GLY A 11 -7.13 51.51 -54.96
C GLY A 11 -5.78 52.13 -54.63
N ASP A 12 -5.36 52.09 -53.37
CA ASP A 12 -3.93 52.15 -53.04
C ASP A 12 -3.69 51.55 -51.64
N GLU A 13 -2.80 50.57 -51.65
CA GLU A 13 -2.33 49.79 -50.51
C GLU A 13 -1.56 50.70 -49.54
N PHE A 14 -1.90 50.66 -48.26
CA PHE A 14 -0.95 51.07 -47.23
C PHE A 14 -0.59 49.86 -46.37
N ALA A 15 0.64 49.43 -46.59
CA ALA A 15 1.31 48.31 -45.96
C ALA A 15 1.19 48.37 -44.43
N VAL A 16 0.74 47.26 -43.85
CA VAL A 16 0.97 46.95 -42.43
C VAL A 16 2.48 46.81 -42.26
N VAL A 17 3.13 47.82 -41.69
CA VAL A 17 4.53 47.74 -41.24
C VAL A 17 4.59 46.69 -40.12
N LEU A 18 5.02 45.48 -40.49
CA LEU A 18 5.50 44.47 -39.56
C LEU A 18 6.81 44.98 -38.95
N GLY A 19 6.72 45.59 -37.77
CA GLY A 19 7.89 45.86 -36.93
C GLY A 19 8.64 44.56 -36.58
N PRO A 20 9.96 44.62 -36.31
CA PRO A 20 10.77 43.43 -36.12
C PRO A 20 10.21 42.58 -34.99
N ARG A 21 9.94 41.30 -35.30
CA ARG A 21 9.65 40.28 -34.28
C ARG A 21 10.83 40.27 -33.29
N SER A 22 10.58 40.72 -32.07
CA SER A 22 11.54 40.69 -30.96
C SER A 22 12.23 39.32 -30.88
N ALA A 23 13.55 39.31 -31.06
CA ALA A 23 14.43 38.18 -30.81
C ALA A 23 14.66 37.91 -29.30
N GLY A 24 13.81 38.44 -28.42
CA GLY A 24 13.93 38.35 -26.95
C GLY A 24 13.13 37.21 -26.29
N THR A 25 12.48 36.35 -27.06
CA THR A 25 11.52 35.36 -26.55
C THR A 25 12.12 33.99 -26.22
N ALA A 26 13.18 33.55 -26.91
CA ALA A 26 13.79 32.23 -26.68
C ALA A 26 14.29 31.99 -25.24
N PRO A 27 15.04 32.90 -24.59
CA PRO A 27 15.47 32.69 -23.21
C PRO A 27 14.32 32.78 -22.19
N ALA A 28 13.25 33.53 -22.51
CA ALA A 28 12.07 33.62 -21.66
C ALA A 28 11.20 32.35 -21.73
N VAL A 29 11.11 31.71 -22.91
CA VAL A 29 10.40 30.44 -23.10
C VAL A 29 11.11 29.30 -22.37
N ALA A 30 12.44 29.18 -22.51
CA ALA A 30 13.20 28.14 -21.82
C ALA A 30 13.11 28.26 -20.28
N ALA A 31 13.14 29.49 -19.74
CA ALA A 31 12.96 29.72 -18.31
C ALA A 31 11.55 29.36 -17.82
N ALA A 32 10.51 29.62 -18.64
CA ALA A 32 9.14 29.23 -18.31
C ALA A 32 8.94 27.71 -18.35
N GLU A 33 9.56 27.01 -19.30
CA GLU A 33 9.54 25.55 -19.39
C GLU A 33 10.26 24.89 -18.21
N GLU A 34 11.41 25.43 -17.77
CA GLU A 34 12.11 24.93 -16.59
C GLU A 34 11.32 25.17 -15.31
N ALA A 35 10.69 26.35 -15.16
CA ALA A 35 9.82 26.64 -14.03
C ALA A 35 8.61 25.70 -14.00
N GLN A 36 8.01 25.42 -15.16
CA GLN A 36 6.89 24.47 -15.26
C GLN A 36 7.31 23.05 -14.88
N ARG A 37 8.46 22.57 -15.37
CA ARG A 37 8.99 21.25 -15.00
C ARG A 37 9.22 21.11 -13.50
N ARG A 38 9.79 22.13 -12.86
CA ARG A 38 9.99 22.12 -11.40
C ARG A 38 8.65 22.09 -10.67
N ALA A 39 7.66 22.87 -11.12
CA ALA A 39 6.32 22.87 -10.55
C ALA A 39 5.62 21.51 -10.70
N ASP A 40 5.78 20.84 -11.84
CA ASP A 40 5.22 19.51 -12.11
C ASP A 40 5.90 18.43 -11.26
N GLU A 41 7.23 18.47 -11.13
CA GLU A 41 8.01 17.56 -10.28
C GLU A 41 7.62 17.71 -8.80
N GLU A 42 7.46 18.94 -8.31
CA GLU A 42 6.98 19.20 -6.95
C GLU A 42 5.53 18.76 -6.74
N ALA A 43 4.66 18.94 -7.73
CA ALA A 43 3.28 18.47 -7.66
C ALA A 43 3.21 16.94 -7.63
N ALA A 44 4.03 16.27 -8.43
CA ALA A 44 4.15 14.81 -8.43
C ALA A 44 4.71 14.28 -7.10
N ALA A 45 5.70 14.96 -6.52
CA ALA A 45 6.25 14.60 -5.21
C ALA A 45 5.18 14.71 -4.11
N ARG A 46 4.44 15.82 -4.06
CA ARG A 46 3.33 15.99 -3.09
C ARG A 46 2.24 14.94 -3.26
N ALA A 47 1.86 14.63 -4.49
CA ALA A 47 0.86 13.59 -4.77
C ALA A 47 1.35 12.19 -4.36
N ALA A 48 2.65 11.90 -4.52
CA ALA A 48 3.24 10.63 -4.08
C ALA A 48 3.27 10.51 -2.55
N GLU A 49 3.61 11.59 -1.84
CA GLU A 49 3.58 11.65 -0.37
C GLU A 49 2.15 11.50 0.17
N GLU A 50 1.17 12.19 -0.40
CA GLU A 50 -0.24 12.06 -0.03
C GLU A 50 -0.74 10.62 -0.23
N ALA A 51 -0.47 10.03 -1.40
CA ALA A 51 -0.82 8.64 -1.67
C ALA A 51 -0.11 7.65 -0.73
N GLN A 52 1.11 7.95 -0.28
CA GLN A 52 1.79 7.14 0.72
C GLN A 52 1.12 7.26 2.09
N ALA A 53 0.80 8.48 2.53
CA ALA A 53 0.12 8.71 3.80
C ALA A 53 -1.25 8.02 3.84
N GLU A 54 -2.00 8.02 2.73
CA GLU A 54 -3.26 7.30 2.60
C GLU A 54 -3.07 5.78 2.77
N ARG A 55 -2.09 5.18 2.08
CA ARG A 55 -1.78 3.75 2.21
C ARG A 55 -1.37 3.36 3.63
N GLU A 56 -0.56 4.19 4.29
CA GLU A 56 -0.15 3.97 5.68
C GLU A 56 -1.34 4.07 6.64
N ALA A 57 -2.26 5.01 6.42
CA ALA A 57 -3.47 5.15 7.22
C ALA A 57 -4.40 3.94 7.07
N GLU A 58 -4.57 3.43 5.84
CA GLU A 58 -5.33 2.21 5.55
C GLU A 58 -4.68 0.97 6.19
N ALA A 59 -3.36 0.80 6.06
CA ALA A 59 -2.62 -0.30 6.67
C ALA A 59 -2.76 -0.27 8.20
N ALA A 60 -2.67 0.91 8.82
CA ALA A 60 -2.87 1.07 10.26
C ALA A 60 -4.32 0.77 10.67
N ALA A 61 -5.32 1.13 9.85
CA ALA A 61 -6.71 0.78 10.09
C ALA A 61 -6.97 -0.74 9.97
N ALA A 62 -6.33 -1.40 9.00
CA ALA A 62 -6.37 -2.85 8.85
C ALA A 62 -5.74 -3.55 10.05
N SER A 63 -4.54 -3.13 10.49
CA SER A 63 -3.88 -3.64 11.70
C SER A 63 -4.76 -3.49 12.94
N ARG A 64 -5.32 -2.30 13.20
CA ARG A 64 -6.27 -2.09 14.32
C ARG A 64 -7.49 -2.99 14.26
N SER A 65 -7.99 -3.27 13.05
CA SER A 65 -9.13 -4.17 12.86
C SER A 65 -8.75 -5.62 13.12
N ALA A 66 -7.56 -6.04 12.66
CA ALA A 66 -7.01 -7.35 12.94
C ALA A 66 -6.70 -7.57 14.43
N GLN A 67 -6.34 -6.52 15.17
CA GLN A 67 -6.15 -6.61 16.63
C GLN A 67 -7.47 -6.92 17.35
N ARG A 68 -8.61 -6.44 16.82
CA ARG A 68 -9.94 -6.72 17.39
C ARG A 68 -10.47 -8.10 17.00
N ASP A 69 -10.17 -8.55 15.78
CA ASP A 69 -10.60 -9.85 15.26
C ASP A 69 -9.50 -10.52 14.41
N PRO A 70 -8.49 -11.12 15.05
CA PRO A 70 -7.41 -11.80 14.32
C PRO A 70 -7.90 -13.10 13.66
N ARG A 71 -8.93 -13.73 14.20
CA ARG A 71 -9.52 -14.97 13.65
C ARG A 71 -10.20 -14.71 12.31
N GLY A 72 -10.98 -13.64 12.18
CA GLY A 72 -11.63 -13.26 10.92
C GLY A 72 -10.63 -12.96 9.81
N VAL A 73 -9.52 -12.30 10.15
CA VAL A 73 -8.40 -12.06 9.21
C VAL A 73 -7.75 -13.37 8.80
N ALA A 74 -7.44 -14.24 9.75
CA ALA A 74 -6.86 -15.56 9.45
C ALA A 74 -7.77 -16.42 8.58
N ALA A 75 -9.08 -16.41 8.83
CA ALA A 75 -10.04 -17.18 8.03
C ALA A 75 -10.03 -16.75 6.55
N SER A 76 -9.99 -15.43 6.29
CA SER A 76 -9.83 -14.90 4.93
C SER A 76 -8.51 -15.37 4.30
N MET A 77 -7.41 -15.23 5.05
CA MET A 77 -6.07 -15.61 4.57
C MET A 77 -5.88 -17.12 4.35
N VAL A 78 -6.57 -17.96 5.13
CA VAL A 78 -6.61 -19.42 4.94
C VAL A 78 -7.36 -19.74 3.64
N ALA A 79 -8.51 -19.09 3.42
CA ALA A 79 -9.28 -19.25 2.18
C ALA A 79 -8.50 -18.80 0.94
N ASP A 80 -7.78 -17.67 1.02
CA ASP A 80 -6.93 -17.14 -0.07
C ASP A 80 -5.81 -18.12 -0.47
N ARG A 81 -5.38 -18.98 0.46
CA ARG A 81 -4.39 -20.05 0.21
C ARG A 81 -5.01 -21.31 -0.40
N GLY A 82 -6.32 -21.33 -0.64
CA GLY A 82 -7.05 -22.50 -1.13
C GLY A 82 -7.26 -23.60 -0.08
N TRP A 83 -7.05 -23.28 1.20
CA TRP A 83 -7.30 -24.21 2.30
C TRP A 83 -8.77 -24.17 2.72
N SER A 84 -9.32 -25.34 3.07
CA SER A 84 -10.72 -25.45 3.48
C SER A 84 -10.97 -24.92 4.90
N SER A 85 -12.25 -24.78 5.28
CA SER A 85 -12.66 -24.44 6.64
C SER A 85 -12.16 -25.42 7.72
N ASP A 86 -11.88 -26.66 7.35
CA ASP A 86 -11.31 -27.65 8.27
C ASP A 86 -9.89 -27.25 8.69
N GLN A 87 -9.11 -26.70 7.74
CA GLN A 87 -7.78 -26.16 8.04
C GLN A 87 -7.86 -24.96 8.99
N MET A 88 -8.86 -24.08 8.80
CA MET A 88 -9.11 -23.00 9.75
C MET A 88 -9.46 -23.52 11.15
N SER A 89 -10.23 -24.61 11.24
CA SER A 89 -10.60 -25.22 12.52
C SER A 89 -9.39 -25.83 13.25
N CYS A 90 -8.44 -26.40 12.52
CA CYS A 90 -7.16 -26.86 13.07
C CYS A 90 -6.27 -25.69 13.48
N LEU A 91 -6.21 -24.63 12.67
CA LEU A 91 -5.46 -23.41 12.99
C LEU A 91 -5.98 -22.74 14.26
N ASP A 92 -7.31 -22.67 14.42
CA ASP A 92 -7.93 -22.08 15.61
C ASP A 92 -7.54 -22.83 16.88
N GLN A 93 -7.57 -24.16 16.86
CA GLN A 93 -7.11 -24.96 18.00
C GLN A 93 -5.62 -24.75 18.28
N LEU A 94 -4.80 -24.76 17.22
CA LEU A 94 -3.36 -24.58 17.32
C LEU A 94 -3.02 -23.22 17.95
N TRP A 95 -3.41 -22.11 17.32
CA TRP A 95 -3.06 -20.78 17.83
C TRP A 95 -3.81 -20.38 19.10
N THR A 96 -4.96 -21.01 19.41
CA THR A 96 -5.56 -20.92 20.75
C THR A 96 -4.66 -21.55 21.81
N LYS A 97 -4.04 -22.71 21.53
CA LYS A 97 -3.07 -23.34 22.45
C LYS A 97 -1.80 -22.49 22.61
N GLU A 98 -1.33 -21.88 21.54
CA GLU A 98 -0.09 -21.09 21.56
C GLU A 98 -0.23 -19.77 22.34
N SER A 99 -1.21 -18.94 21.97
CA SER A 99 -1.32 -17.55 22.47
C SER A 99 -2.73 -17.16 22.89
N GLY A 100 -3.73 -18.02 22.69
CA GLY A 100 -5.14 -17.60 22.78
C GLY A 100 -5.51 -16.54 21.74
N TRP A 101 -4.79 -16.51 20.61
CA TRP A 101 -4.90 -15.49 19.56
C TRP A 101 -4.50 -14.06 19.99
N GLN A 102 -3.75 -13.89 21.08
CA GLN A 102 -3.23 -12.59 21.49
C GLN A 102 -2.02 -12.19 20.63
N TRP A 103 -2.06 -11.00 20.03
CA TRP A 103 -0.99 -10.50 19.17
C TRP A 103 0.21 -9.96 19.95
N ASP A 104 -0.01 -9.55 21.20
CA ASP A 104 0.98 -9.09 22.14
C ASP A 104 1.39 -10.18 23.14
N ALA A 105 1.08 -11.45 22.85
CA ALA A 105 1.50 -12.58 23.65
C ALA A 105 3.03 -12.65 23.71
N ASP A 106 3.59 -12.20 24.83
CA ASP A 106 5.01 -12.32 25.14
C ASP A 106 5.22 -13.44 26.16
N ASN A 107 6.17 -14.33 25.89
CA ASN A 107 6.56 -15.35 26.84
C ASN A 107 7.89 -14.96 27.50
N PRO A 108 7.90 -14.43 28.74
CA PRO A 108 9.08 -13.85 29.38
C PRO A 108 10.19 -14.86 29.70
N THR A 109 9.89 -16.16 29.62
CA THR A 109 10.87 -17.23 29.83
C THR A 109 11.52 -17.71 28.54
N SER A 110 11.08 -17.20 27.38
CA SER A 110 11.61 -17.49 26.06
C SER A 110 11.63 -16.21 25.20
N SER A 111 11.94 -16.30 23.90
CA SER A 111 11.77 -15.19 22.96
C SER A 111 10.58 -15.41 22.02
N ALA A 112 9.64 -16.26 22.43
CA ALA A 112 8.44 -16.56 21.66
C ALA A 112 7.45 -15.40 21.75
N TYR A 113 6.93 -14.95 20.60
CA TYR A 113 6.07 -13.78 20.53
C TYR A 113 4.88 -13.92 19.58
N GLY A 114 3.77 -13.28 19.94
CA GLY A 114 2.60 -13.03 19.10
C GLY A 114 1.72 -14.25 18.87
N ILE A 115 0.77 -14.11 17.95
CA ILE A 115 -0.25 -15.12 17.64
C ILE A 115 0.36 -16.51 17.41
N PRO A 116 1.38 -16.67 16.53
CA PRO A 116 1.95 -17.98 16.25
C PRO A 116 3.00 -18.42 17.29
N GLN A 117 3.30 -17.61 18.31
CA GLN A 117 4.41 -17.81 19.24
C GLN A 117 5.75 -18.07 18.53
N ALA A 118 6.10 -17.24 17.54
CA ALA A 118 7.33 -17.39 16.76
C ALA A 118 8.58 -17.29 17.65
N LEU A 119 9.54 -18.22 17.52
CA LEU A 119 10.74 -18.28 18.35
C LEU A 119 12.04 -18.13 17.51
N PRO A 120 12.78 -17.00 17.61
CA PRO A 120 12.36 -15.74 18.25
C PRO A 120 11.30 -15.00 17.42
N GLY A 121 10.54 -14.11 18.07
CA GLY A 121 9.50 -13.27 17.45
C GLY A 121 10.00 -12.49 16.22
N SER A 122 11.26 -12.04 16.26
CA SER A 122 11.90 -11.26 15.19
C SER A 122 11.96 -11.97 13.83
N LYS A 123 11.73 -13.28 13.76
CA LYS A 123 11.58 -14.00 12.47
C LYS A 123 10.42 -13.45 11.64
N MET A 124 9.39 -12.93 12.30
CA MET A 124 8.23 -12.33 11.64
C MET A 124 8.56 -11.05 10.88
N ALA A 125 9.74 -10.44 11.10
CA ALA A 125 10.22 -9.29 10.32
C ALA A 125 10.36 -9.59 8.82
N SER A 126 10.47 -10.86 8.44
CA SER A 126 10.45 -11.29 7.04
C SER A 126 9.09 -11.09 6.35
N ALA A 127 7.99 -11.00 7.11
CA ALA A 127 6.66 -10.70 6.59
C ALA A 127 6.32 -9.19 6.65
N GLY A 128 6.99 -8.43 7.52
CA GLY A 128 6.77 -6.99 7.65
C GLY A 128 7.52 -6.39 8.83
N ALA A 129 7.96 -5.14 8.70
CA ALA A 129 8.72 -4.45 9.75
C ALA A 129 7.87 -4.15 11.02
N ASP A 130 6.55 -4.18 10.89
CA ASP A 130 5.55 -3.92 11.93
C ASP A 130 5.06 -5.18 12.66
N TRP A 131 5.77 -6.30 12.50
CA TRP A 131 5.39 -7.62 13.01
C TRP A 131 5.03 -7.66 14.49
N GLU A 132 5.63 -6.80 15.31
CA GLU A 132 5.42 -6.78 16.75
C GLU A 132 3.98 -6.35 17.09
N THR A 133 3.38 -5.44 16.32
CA THR A 133 2.06 -4.87 16.67
C THR A 133 0.98 -5.14 15.63
N ASN A 134 1.31 -5.75 14.50
CA ASN A 134 0.38 -6.02 13.42
C ASN A 134 0.02 -7.51 13.31
N PRO A 135 -1.19 -7.92 13.74
CA PRO A 135 -1.66 -9.29 13.60
C PRO A 135 -1.68 -9.79 12.16
N VAL A 136 -1.93 -8.90 11.17
CA VAL A 136 -1.89 -9.26 9.74
C VAL A 136 -0.50 -9.80 9.38
N THR A 137 0.55 -9.11 9.83
CA THR A 137 1.95 -9.52 9.62
C THR A 137 2.26 -10.83 10.35
N GLN A 138 1.82 -10.97 11.59
CA GLN A 138 2.03 -12.19 12.38
C GLN A 138 1.34 -13.42 11.76
N ILE A 139 0.08 -13.27 11.36
CA ILE A 139 -0.71 -14.32 10.69
C ILE A 139 -0.08 -14.67 9.35
N THR A 140 0.34 -13.67 8.56
CA THR A 140 1.01 -13.91 7.27
C THR A 140 2.24 -14.77 7.45
N TRP A 141 3.10 -14.41 8.41
CA TRP A 141 4.29 -15.19 8.72
C TRP A 141 3.95 -16.59 9.23
N GLY A 142 3.02 -16.71 10.18
CA GLY A 142 2.64 -17.98 10.79
C GLY A 142 2.04 -18.96 9.78
N LEU A 143 1.17 -18.49 8.88
CA LEU A 143 0.61 -19.32 7.82
C LEU A 143 1.68 -19.75 6.80
N GLN A 144 2.64 -18.88 6.49
CA GLN A 144 3.78 -19.24 5.62
C GLN A 144 4.64 -20.32 6.28
N TYR A 145 5.00 -20.14 7.55
CA TYR A 145 5.75 -21.14 8.32
C TYR A 145 5.02 -22.50 8.37
N ILE A 146 3.70 -22.49 8.61
CA ILE A 146 2.88 -23.70 8.57
C ILE A 146 2.95 -24.38 7.20
N ALA A 147 2.82 -23.61 6.11
CA ALA A 147 2.91 -24.15 4.76
C ALA A 147 4.28 -24.78 4.48
N ASP A 148 5.37 -24.12 4.89
CA ASP A 148 6.73 -24.56 4.61
C ASP A 148 7.15 -25.79 5.43
N VAL A 149 6.75 -25.86 6.70
CA VAL A 149 7.20 -26.92 7.63
C VAL A 149 6.22 -28.08 7.72
N TYR A 150 4.91 -27.79 7.70
CA TYR A 150 3.87 -28.78 7.94
C TYR A 150 2.99 -29.04 6.72
N GLY A 151 3.05 -28.18 5.70
CA GLY A 151 2.18 -28.20 4.53
C GLY A 151 0.78 -27.64 4.80
N THR A 152 0.13 -28.01 5.92
CA THR A 152 -1.22 -27.56 6.26
C THR A 152 -1.41 -27.31 7.77
N PRO A 153 -2.37 -26.43 8.15
CA PRO A 153 -2.72 -26.23 9.56
C PRO A 153 -3.11 -27.50 10.32
N CYS A 154 -3.82 -28.44 9.69
CA CYS A 154 -4.17 -29.70 10.35
C CYS A 154 -2.95 -30.62 10.56
N SER A 155 -1.99 -30.64 9.63
CA SER A 155 -0.71 -31.33 9.85
C SER A 155 0.05 -30.71 11.02
N ALA A 156 0.10 -29.38 11.10
CA ALA A 156 0.74 -28.65 12.20
C ALA A 156 0.06 -28.95 13.55
N TRP A 157 -1.28 -28.92 13.58
CA TRP A 157 -2.05 -29.25 14.78
C TRP A 157 -1.84 -30.69 15.24
N SER A 158 -1.84 -31.65 14.32
CA SER A 158 -1.53 -33.05 14.65
C SER A 158 -0.13 -33.22 15.23
N HIS A 159 0.84 -32.47 14.71
CA HIS A 159 2.20 -32.47 15.25
C HIS A 159 2.23 -31.87 16.67
N SER A 160 1.61 -30.71 16.89
CA SER A 160 1.52 -30.04 18.19
C SER A 160 0.86 -30.90 19.27
N GLN A 161 -0.12 -31.72 18.91
CA GLN A 161 -0.73 -32.68 19.84
C GLN A 161 0.23 -33.83 20.23
N ALA A 162 1.13 -34.23 19.33
CA ALA A 162 2.05 -35.34 19.57
C ALA A 162 3.34 -34.91 20.31
N THR A 163 3.86 -33.73 20.01
CA THR A 163 5.18 -33.27 20.47
C THR A 163 5.12 -32.09 21.44
N ASN A 164 3.92 -31.50 21.61
CA ASN A 164 3.66 -30.30 22.38
C ASN A 164 4.24 -29.00 21.78
N TRP A 165 4.80 -29.03 20.56
CA TRP A 165 5.31 -27.87 19.82
C TRP A 165 4.96 -27.97 18.33
N TYR A 166 5.02 -26.86 17.61
CA TYR A 166 4.99 -26.77 16.15
C TYR A 166 5.93 -25.63 15.70
#